data_AF-A0A258CW67-F1
#
_entry.id   AF-A0A258CW67-F1
#
_cell.length_a   1.000
_cell.length_b   1.000
_cell.length_c   1.000
_cell.angle_alpha   90.00
_cell.angle_beta   90.00
_cell.angle_gamma   90.00
#
_symmetry.space_group_name_H-M   'P 1'
#
loop_
_entity.id
_entity.type
_entity.pdbx_description
1 polymer ?
#
loop_
_entity_poly.entity_id
_entity_poly.type
_entity_poly.pdbx_seq_one_letter_code
_entity_poly.pdbx_strand_id
1 'polypeptide(L)'
;MPAFLVAIRNPAAELTAVEITYLSPGGRRTSRLKLSRKTIGVMEPSSAVRVDPVGPELLVAEGFWTTLSARQRVGVPAWSLTCTRNMRSFVPPDEVQVLHIARDNGADGTNAADTLAHRARGLGKTVIGHAPLARFDDFNSWHMAHLGLTG
;
A
#
# COMPACT_ATOMS: atom_id res chain seq x y z
N MET A 1 19.26 -5.95 -15.82
CA MET A 1 18.99 -5.59 -14.40
C MET A 1 17.66 -6.22 -14.03
N PRO A 2 17.59 -7.05 -12.97
CA PRO A 2 16.34 -7.68 -12.54
C PRO A 2 15.31 -6.64 -12.10
N ALA A 3 14.02 -6.99 -12.17
CA ALA A 3 12.92 -6.15 -11.74
C ALA A 3 11.85 -6.98 -11.03
N PHE A 4 11.24 -6.39 -10.01
CA PHE A 4 10.04 -6.88 -9.36
C PHE A 4 8.83 -6.14 -9.92
N LEU A 5 7.82 -6.88 -10.34
CA LEU A 5 6.62 -6.33 -10.98
C LEU A 5 5.39 -6.69 -10.14
N VAL A 6 4.48 -5.75 -9.98
CA VAL A 6 3.18 -5.99 -9.36
C VAL A 6 2.05 -5.51 -10.25
N ALA A 7 1.03 -6.36 -10.39
CA ALA A 7 -0.18 -6.06 -11.14
C ALA A 7 -1.04 -5.05 -10.38
N ILE A 8 -1.41 -3.96 -11.05
CA ILE A 8 -2.39 -2.99 -10.57
C ILE A 8 -3.70 -3.26 -11.30
N ARG A 9 -4.75 -3.47 -10.54
CA ARG A 9 -6.09 -3.76 -11.07
C ARG A 9 -7.06 -2.64 -10.76
N ASN A 10 -7.90 -2.31 -11.73
CA ASN A 10 -8.98 -1.34 -11.53
C ASN A 10 -10.10 -1.92 -10.63
N PRO A 11 -11.16 -1.15 -10.30
CA PRO A 11 -12.28 -1.66 -9.49
C PRO A 11 -12.96 -2.90 -10.08
N ALA A 12 -13.08 -2.97 -11.42
CA ALA A 12 -13.61 -4.13 -12.15
C ALA A 12 -12.67 -5.36 -12.16
N ALA A 13 -11.54 -5.30 -11.45
CA ALA A 13 -10.51 -6.33 -11.34
C ALA A 13 -9.69 -6.60 -12.62
N GLU A 14 -9.82 -5.73 -13.62
CA GLU A 14 -9.06 -5.79 -14.86
C GLU A 14 -7.62 -5.30 -14.62
N LEU A 15 -6.65 -5.92 -15.30
CA LEU A 15 -5.26 -5.49 -15.26
C LEU A 15 -5.09 -4.24 -16.14
N THR A 16 -4.89 -3.08 -15.54
CA THR A 16 -4.80 -1.81 -16.27
C THR A 16 -3.41 -1.16 -16.17
N ALA A 17 -2.62 -1.54 -15.17
CA ALA A 17 -1.26 -1.05 -14.99
C ALA A 17 -0.37 -2.08 -14.27
N VAL A 18 0.93 -1.82 -14.31
CA VAL A 18 1.95 -2.57 -13.56
C VAL A 18 2.91 -1.57 -12.92
N GLU A 19 3.21 -1.76 -11.64
CA GLU A 19 4.33 -1.09 -11.00
C GLU A 19 5.59 -1.96 -11.15
N ILE A 20 6.67 -1.32 -11.61
CA ILE A 20 7.97 -1.93 -11.82
C ILE A 20 8.94 -1.34 -10.80
N THR A 21 9.55 -2.17 -9.96
CA THR A 21 10.66 -1.81 -9.09
C THR A 21 11.94 -2.48 -9.58
N TYR A 22 12.91 -1.68 -10.01
CA TYR A 22 14.19 -2.21 -10.47
C TYR A 22 15.08 -2.61 -9.29
N LEU A 23 15.75 -3.75 -9.44
CA LEU A 23 16.55 -4.36 -8.39
C LEU A 23 18.04 -4.34 -8.72
N SER A 24 18.88 -4.27 -7.70
CA SER A 24 20.29 -4.58 -7.80
C SER A 24 20.48 -6.10 -8.02
N PRO A 25 21.68 -6.56 -8.41
CA PRO A 25 21.96 -7.99 -8.52
C PRO A 25 21.68 -8.78 -7.22
N GLY A 26 21.76 -8.12 -6.05
CA GLY A 26 21.43 -8.70 -4.76
C GLY A 26 19.94 -8.66 -4.39
N GLY A 27 19.05 -8.36 -5.34
CA GLY A 27 17.58 -8.39 -5.15
C GLY A 27 16.99 -7.22 -4.37
N ARG A 28 17.81 -6.25 -3.93
CA ARG A 28 17.34 -5.04 -3.25
C ARG A 28 16.93 -3.98 -4.26
N ARG A 29 16.01 -3.07 -3.92
CA ARG A 29 15.69 -1.91 -4.77
C ARG A 29 16.98 -1.17 -5.14
N THR A 30 17.18 -0.91 -6.43
CA THR A 30 18.41 -0.27 -6.90
C THR A 30 18.44 1.21 -6.51
N SER A 31 19.59 1.67 -5.99
CA SER A 31 19.89 3.10 -5.78
C SER A 31 20.64 3.74 -6.96
N ARG A 32 21.04 2.93 -7.95
CA ARG A 32 21.84 3.38 -9.11
C ARG A 32 21.01 4.10 -10.18
N LEU A 33 19.68 4.06 -10.09
CA LEU A 33 18.78 4.73 -11.02
C LEU A 33 18.07 5.88 -10.35
N LYS A 34 18.00 7.03 -11.04
CA LYS A 34 17.20 8.18 -10.64
C LYS A 34 15.71 7.81 -10.49
N LEU A 35 15.20 6.91 -11.33
CA LEU A 35 13.85 6.37 -11.25
C LEU A 35 13.90 4.85 -11.07
N SER A 36 14.05 4.41 -9.83
CA SER A 36 14.11 2.99 -9.47
C SER A 36 12.74 2.31 -9.34
N ARG A 37 11.65 3.08 -9.43
CA ARG A 37 10.26 2.61 -9.45
C ARG A 37 9.46 3.42 -10.46
N LYS A 38 8.64 2.77 -11.27
CA LYS A 38 7.68 3.44 -12.17
C LYS A 38 6.43 2.60 -12.39
N THR A 39 5.33 3.28 -12.72
CA THR A 39 4.07 2.64 -13.14
C THR A 39 3.93 2.74 -14.65
N ILE A 40 3.54 1.66 -15.29
CA ILE A 40 3.22 1.59 -16.73
C ILE A 40 1.75 1.20 -16.87
N GLY A 41 1.00 1.96 -17.66
CA GLY A 41 -0.45 1.76 -17.87
C GLY A 41 -1.30 2.86 -17.25
N VAL A 42 -2.60 2.61 -17.15
CA VAL A 42 -3.58 3.57 -16.64
C VAL A 42 -4.00 3.18 -15.24
N MET A 43 -3.86 4.12 -14.31
CA MET A 43 -4.26 3.94 -12.92
C MET A 43 -5.52 4.76 -12.65
N GLU A 44 -6.67 4.11 -12.80
CA GLU A 44 -7.97 4.67 -12.47
C GLU A 44 -8.08 4.89 -10.94
N PRO A 45 -8.91 5.82 -10.48
CA PRO A 45 -9.22 5.94 -9.06
C PRO A 45 -9.68 4.60 -8.47
N SER A 46 -9.20 4.30 -7.27
CA SER A 46 -9.46 3.03 -6.57
C SER A 46 -8.82 1.79 -7.21
N SER A 47 -7.90 1.97 -8.17
CA SER A 47 -7.02 0.88 -8.60
C SER A 47 -6.13 0.43 -7.45
N ALA A 48 -5.80 -0.86 -7.38
CA ALA A 48 -4.96 -1.38 -6.32
C ALA A 48 -4.13 -2.59 -6.78
N VAL A 49 -2.98 -2.78 -6.14
CA VAL A 49 -2.31 -4.08 -6.12
C VAL A 49 -3.00 -4.93 -5.05
N ARG A 50 -3.66 -6.01 -5.47
CA ARG A 50 -4.41 -6.90 -4.57
C ARG A 50 -3.50 -8.03 -4.11
N VAL A 51 -2.92 -7.94 -2.91
CA VAL A 51 -2.05 -9.00 -2.36
C VAL A 51 -2.88 -10.25 -2.04
N ASP A 52 -4.08 -10.03 -1.51
CA ASP A 52 -5.02 -11.07 -1.14
C ASP A 52 -6.39 -10.84 -1.80
N PRO A 53 -7.22 -11.89 -1.92
CA PRO A 53 -8.66 -11.73 -2.12
C PRO A 53 -9.26 -10.85 -1.02
N VAL A 54 -10.21 -10.01 -1.40
CA VAL A 54 -10.94 -9.16 -0.45
C VAL A 54 -11.94 -9.99 0.36
N GLY A 55 -12.23 -9.51 1.57
CA GLY A 55 -13.23 -10.09 2.47
C GLY A 55 -13.86 -9.00 3.35
N PRO A 56 -14.52 -9.37 4.47
CA PRO A 56 -15.19 -8.42 5.35
C PRO A 56 -14.23 -7.44 6.05
N GLU A 57 -12.95 -7.78 6.13
CA GLU A 57 -11.88 -6.90 6.59
C GLU A 57 -10.87 -6.70 5.47
N LEU A 58 -10.37 -5.47 5.34
CA LEU A 58 -9.34 -5.13 4.36
C LEU A 58 -8.35 -4.14 4.95
N LEU A 59 -7.06 -4.46 4.84
CA LEU A 59 -5.97 -3.52 5.08
C LEU A 59 -5.55 -2.82 3.80
N VAL A 60 -5.36 -1.52 3.88
CA VAL A 60 -4.81 -0.72 2.80
C VAL A 60 -3.61 0.10 3.27
N ALA A 61 -2.61 0.22 2.41
CA ALA A 61 -1.50 1.15 2.60
C ALA A 61 -1.08 1.75 1.24
N GLU A 62 -0.25 2.79 1.27
CA GLU A 62 0.24 3.42 0.03
C GLU A 62 1.19 2.50 -0.75
N GLY A 63 2.30 2.07 -0.14
CA GLY A 63 3.34 1.32 -0.84
C GLY A 63 3.17 -0.20 -0.74
N PHE A 64 3.61 -0.94 -1.78
CA PHE A 64 3.52 -2.40 -1.80
C PHE A 64 4.24 -3.08 -0.62
N TRP A 65 5.51 -2.73 -0.38
CA TRP A 65 6.29 -3.31 0.73
C TRP A 65 5.76 -2.93 2.11
N THR A 66 5.29 -1.68 2.26
CA THR A 66 4.60 -1.19 3.45
C THR A 66 3.32 -1.98 3.70
N THR A 67 2.54 -2.25 2.65
CA THR A 67 1.33 -3.08 2.69
C THR A 67 1.65 -4.48 3.18
N LEU A 68 2.67 -5.15 2.61
CA LEU A 68 3.08 -6.49 3.05
C LEU A 68 3.52 -6.51 4.52
N SER A 69 4.32 -5.52 4.93
CA SER A 69 4.83 -5.41 6.30
C SER A 69 3.75 -5.09 7.33
N ALA A 70 2.71 -4.34 6.93
CA ALA A 70 1.55 -4.05 7.76
C ALA A 70 0.63 -5.27 7.84
N ARG A 71 0.35 -5.92 6.70
CA ARG A 71 -0.41 -7.19 6.61
C ARG A 71 0.14 -8.25 7.57
N GLN A 72 1.46 -8.45 7.59
CA GLN A 72 2.08 -9.44 8.47
C GLN A 72 1.87 -9.14 9.96
N ARG A 73 1.69 -7.87 10.33
CA ARG A 73 1.45 -7.46 11.72
C ARG A 73 -0.02 -7.49 12.10
N VAL A 74 -0.91 -7.08 11.19
CA VAL A 74 -2.34 -6.93 11.46
C VAL A 74 -3.10 -8.24 11.25
N GLY A 75 -2.67 -9.07 10.28
CA GLY A 75 -3.24 -10.41 10.07
C GLY A 75 -4.52 -10.45 9.23
N VAL A 76 -4.83 -9.42 8.45
CA VAL A 76 -6.02 -9.35 7.57
C VAL A 76 -5.63 -9.21 6.09
N PRO A 77 -6.51 -9.53 5.12
CA PRO A 77 -6.25 -9.35 3.70
C PRO A 77 -5.79 -7.93 3.37
N ALA A 78 -4.85 -7.76 2.42
CA ALA A 78 -4.25 -6.44 2.20
C ALA A 78 -4.09 -6.01 0.73
N TRP A 79 -4.39 -4.75 0.45
CA TRP A 79 -4.24 -4.12 -0.87
C TRP A 79 -3.31 -2.89 -0.79
N SER A 80 -2.47 -2.70 -1.80
CA SER A 80 -1.60 -1.53 -1.92
C SER A 80 -2.20 -0.52 -2.89
N LEU A 81 -2.36 0.72 -2.43
CA LEU A 81 -3.00 1.82 -3.16
C LEU A 81 -2.03 2.66 -3.98
N THR A 82 -0.75 2.25 -4.04
CA THR A 82 0.37 2.73 -4.86
C THR A 82 0.85 4.16 -4.65
N CYS A 83 -0.04 5.11 -4.34
CA CYS A 83 0.32 6.50 -4.03
C CYS A 83 -0.72 7.21 -3.14
N THR A 84 -0.29 8.27 -2.43
CA THR A 84 -1.20 9.06 -1.58
C THR A 84 -2.38 9.68 -2.35
N ARG A 85 -2.18 10.06 -3.62
CA ARG A 85 -3.27 10.57 -4.47
C ARG A 85 -4.38 9.52 -4.62
N ASN A 86 -4.02 8.28 -4.95
CA ASN A 86 -5.02 7.22 -5.14
C ASN A 86 -5.61 6.77 -3.80
N MET A 87 -4.82 6.75 -2.72
CA MET A 87 -5.33 6.54 -1.37
C MET A 87 -6.43 7.54 -1.01
N ARG A 88 -6.23 8.82 -1.31
CA ARG A 88 -7.24 9.87 -1.10
C ARG A 88 -8.50 9.68 -1.93
N SER A 89 -8.48 8.94 -3.04
CA SER A 89 -9.66 8.68 -3.88
C SER A 89 -10.23 7.27 -3.74
N PHE A 90 -9.60 6.41 -2.94
CA PHE A 90 -10.00 5.02 -2.80
C PHE A 90 -11.40 4.90 -2.20
N VAL A 91 -12.17 3.98 -2.76
CA VAL A 91 -13.47 3.52 -2.26
C VAL A 91 -13.35 2.03 -2.00
N PRO A 92 -13.50 1.57 -0.74
CA PRO A 92 -13.46 0.14 -0.43
C PRO A 92 -14.59 -0.62 -1.14
N PRO A 93 -14.37 -1.86 -1.57
CA PRO A 93 -15.45 -2.73 -2.06
C PRO A 93 -16.59 -2.86 -1.04
N ASP A 94 -17.80 -3.11 -1.53
CA ASP A 94 -19.01 -3.14 -0.68
C ASP A 94 -18.94 -4.20 0.43
N GLU A 95 -18.33 -5.35 0.13
CA GLU A 95 -18.17 -6.46 1.08
C GLU A 95 -17.28 -6.11 2.28
N VAL A 96 -16.40 -5.11 2.16
CA VAL A 96 -15.55 -4.66 3.27
C VAL A 96 -16.43 -3.99 4.30
N GLN A 97 -16.39 -4.44 5.54
CA GLN A 97 -17.08 -3.84 6.68
C GLN A 97 -16.10 -3.09 7.59
N VAL A 98 -14.88 -3.62 7.74
CA VAL A 98 -13.80 -3.01 8.51
C VAL A 98 -12.63 -2.68 7.59
N LEU A 99 -12.27 -1.40 7.51
CA LEU A 99 -11.13 -0.92 6.77
C LEU A 99 -9.97 -0.58 7.72
N HIS A 100 -8.89 -1.34 7.59
CA HIS A 100 -7.62 -1.07 8.27
C HIS A 100 -6.78 -0.15 7.38
N ILE A 101 -6.37 1.00 7.89
CA ILE A 101 -5.56 1.96 7.14
C ILE A 101 -4.17 2.01 7.76
N ALA A 102 -3.18 1.44 7.08
CA ALA A 102 -1.78 1.51 7.47
C ALA A 102 -1.11 2.69 6.76
N ARG A 103 -0.81 3.75 7.53
CA ARG A 103 -0.14 4.95 7.02
C ARG A 103 1.37 4.91 7.26
N ASP A 104 2.11 5.70 6.48
CA ASP A 104 3.46 6.11 6.86
C ASP A 104 3.41 7.22 7.94
N ASN A 105 4.56 7.58 8.48
CA ASN A 105 4.73 8.67 9.45
C ASN A 105 4.99 10.03 8.79
N GLY A 106 4.86 10.13 7.46
CA GLY A 106 4.93 11.39 6.73
C GLY A 106 3.64 12.19 6.84
N ALA A 107 3.76 13.51 6.65
CA ALA A 107 2.61 14.41 6.67
C ALA A 107 1.61 14.10 5.53
N ASP A 108 2.12 13.78 4.33
CA ASP A 108 1.29 13.47 3.16
C ASP A 108 0.52 12.16 3.33
N GLY A 109 1.18 11.11 3.83
CA GLY A 109 0.57 9.82 4.12
C GLY A 109 -0.45 9.89 5.27
N THR A 110 -0.17 10.69 6.30
CA THR A 110 -1.14 10.96 7.38
C THR A 110 -2.40 11.65 6.84
N ASN A 111 -2.23 12.72 6.06
CA ASN A 111 -3.36 13.43 5.46
C ASN A 111 -4.19 12.54 4.50
N ALA A 112 -3.51 11.70 3.70
CA ALA A 112 -4.17 10.77 2.80
C ALA A 112 -4.98 9.70 3.55
N ALA A 113 -4.42 9.16 4.64
CA ALA A 113 -5.09 8.22 5.51
C ALA A 113 -6.33 8.83 6.20
N ASP A 114 -6.23 10.07 6.68
CA ASP A 114 -7.35 10.78 7.29
C ASP A 114 -8.48 11.05 6.28
N THR A 115 -8.12 11.46 5.06
CA THR A 115 -9.07 11.66 3.97
C THR A 115 -9.82 10.37 3.63
N LEU A 116 -9.09 9.25 3.51
CA LEU A 116 -9.70 7.95 3.26
C LEU A 116 -10.57 7.50 4.44
N ALA A 117 -10.09 7.68 5.68
CA ALA A 117 -10.83 7.33 6.88
C ALA A 117 -12.16 8.08 6.97
N HIS A 118 -12.17 9.38 6.65
CA HIS A 118 -13.38 10.18 6.62
C HIS A 118 -14.38 9.66 5.58
N ARG A 119 -13.93 9.40 4.34
CA ARG A 119 -14.79 8.82 3.30
C ARG A 119 -15.35 7.47 3.70
N ALA A 120 -14.51 6.54 4.16
CA ALA A 120 -14.92 5.20 4.51
C ALA A 120 -15.97 5.18 5.63
N ARG A 121 -15.83 6.05 6.65
CA ARG A 121 -16.86 6.23 7.67
C ARG A 121 -18.17 6.77 7.10
N GLY A 122 -18.10 7.72 6.16
CA GLY A 122 -19.28 8.24 5.44
C GLY A 122 -20.02 7.16 4.63
N LEU A 123 -19.32 6.09 4.23
CA LEU A 123 -19.89 4.91 3.57
C LEU A 123 -20.34 3.81 4.57
N GLY A 124 -20.38 4.11 5.87
CA GLY A 124 -20.80 3.17 6.91
C GLY A 124 -19.76 2.12 7.29
N LYS A 125 -18.49 2.27 6.89
CA LYS A 125 -17.41 1.33 7.24
C LYS A 125 -16.84 1.65 8.62
N THR A 126 -16.48 0.60 9.36
CA THR A 126 -15.61 0.75 10.55
C THR A 126 -14.18 1.00 10.10
N VAL A 127 -13.49 1.95 10.70
CA VAL A 127 -12.11 2.32 10.30
C VAL A 127 -11.14 2.19 11.46
N ILE A 128 -10.05 1.45 11.25
CA ILE A 128 -8.97 1.25 12.22
C ILE A 128 -7.66 1.76 11.62
N GLY A 129 -7.04 2.76 12.25
CA GLY A 129 -5.77 3.33 11.81
C GLY A 129 -4.57 2.59 12.42
N HIS A 130 -3.53 2.36 11.61
CA HIS A 130 -2.28 1.75 12.01
C HIS A 130 -1.11 2.65 11.60
N ALA A 131 -0.15 2.84 12.51
CA ALA A 131 1.06 3.59 12.24
C ALA A 131 2.28 2.79 12.74
N PRO A 132 3.44 2.90 12.06
CA PRO A 132 4.67 2.35 12.57
C PRO A 132 5.16 3.16 13.78
N LEU A 133 6.08 2.58 14.57
CA LEU A 133 6.72 3.34 15.67
C LEU A 133 7.33 4.64 15.14
N ALA A 134 7.24 5.71 15.92
CA ALA A 134 7.58 7.08 15.49
C ALA A 134 8.99 7.25 14.88
N ARG A 135 9.94 6.38 15.24
CA ARG A 135 11.32 6.40 14.70
C ARG A 135 11.47 5.79 13.30
N PHE A 136 10.41 5.22 12.74
CA PHE A 136 10.41 4.60 11.41
C PHE A 136 9.46 5.35 10.49
N ASP A 137 9.87 5.52 9.25
CA ASP A 137 9.09 6.24 8.25
C ASP A 137 7.83 5.46 7.87
N ASP A 138 7.94 4.13 7.76
CA ASP A 138 6.86 3.25 7.32
C ASP A 138 6.91 1.86 8.00
N PHE A 139 5.92 1.00 7.72
CA PHE A 139 5.91 -0.37 8.25
C PHE A 139 7.07 -1.24 7.75
N ASN A 140 7.62 -0.93 6.57
CA ASN A 140 8.68 -1.72 5.96
C ASN A 140 10.03 -1.46 6.61
N SER A 141 10.43 -0.20 6.78
CA SER A 141 11.60 0.21 7.56
C SER A 141 11.52 -0.32 9.00
N TRP A 142 10.35 -0.28 9.63
CA TRP A 142 10.15 -0.92 10.93
C TRP A 142 10.33 -2.45 10.87
N HIS A 143 9.81 -3.12 9.83
CA HIS A 143 9.95 -4.58 9.68
C HIS A 143 11.40 -5.00 9.47
N MET A 144 12.12 -4.32 8.59
CA MET A 144 13.53 -4.59 8.31
C MET A 144 14.39 -4.40 9.56
N ALA A 145 14.09 -3.38 10.38
CA ALA A 145 14.77 -3.20 11.65
C ALA A 145 14.50 -4.33 12.66
N HIS A 146 13.28 -4.86 12.70
CA HIS A 146 12.95 -6.02 13.54
C HIS A 146 13.70 -7.29 13.12
N LEU A 147 13.99 -7.45 11.83
CA LEU A 147 14.77 -8.56 11.30
C LEU A 147 16.30 -8.35 11.39
N GLY A 148 16.77 -7.22 11.90
CA GLY A 148 18.20 -6.87 11.91
C GLY A 148 18.77 -6.55 10.52
N LEU A 149 17.91 -6.25 9.54
CA LEU A 149 18.27 -6.00 8.14
C LEU A 149 18.32 -4.50 7.81
N THR A 150 18.82 -3.67 8.73
CA THR A 150 19.04 -2.24 8.45
C THR A 150 20.30 -2.07 7.60
N GLY A 151 20.14 -1.66 6.35
CA GLY A 151 21.25 -1.31 5.45
C GLY A 151 20.78 -0.46 4.31
#